data_AF-A0A9J6B9B4-F1
#
_entry.id   AF-A0A9J6B9B4-F1
#
_cell.length_a   1.000
_cell.length_b   1.000
_cell.length_c   1.000
_cell.angle_alpha   90.00
_cell.angle_beta   90.00
_cell.angle_gamma   90.00
#
_symmetry.space_group_name_H-M   'P 1'
#
loop_
_entity.id
_entity.type
_entity.pdbx_description
1 polymer ?
#
loop_
_entity_poly.entity_id
_entity_poly.type
_entity_poly.pdbx_seq_one_letter_code
_entity_poly.pdbx_strand_id
1 'polypeptide(L)'
;ISYSNAQVICEFGIRFVGGGGAVYSCGISANNPNGSEITEIHGFHLEGYTDADVLGVVRVNGSLGTAFPPVFCQRFPNIQAFGLFNTGITEITDASFSGCNSVNYLSILTNRISSISQNAFVNNQNLTYIDLDSNQLTTLPENVFASLGNLATLDLRNNPFENIPAGAFNGLGALSTLFLQNSRLTAINPAWFAATPNLISLYLYNNNISEFNAAAFTGLSNLQTLDMGGNNISGINENSFVGLENLSYLSLNDNFF
;
A
#
# COMPACT_ATOMS: atom_id res chain seq x y z
N ILE A 1 16.27 -19.66 9.63
CA ILE A 1 17.49 -18.95 9.19
C ILE A 1 17.23 -17.48 9.44
N SER A 2 17.83 -16.91 10.50
CA SER A 2 17.64 -15.51 10.89
C SER A 2 18.47 -14.63 9.97
N TYR A 3 17.85 -13.71 9.22
CA TYR A 3 18.57 -12.72 8.42
C TYR A 3 19.14 -11.63 9.35
N SER A 4 20.26 -11.90 10.00
CA SER A 4 20.96 -10.94 10.87
C SER A 4 22.00 -10.09 10.12
N ASN A 5 22.28 -10.37 8.84
CA ASN A 5 23.46 -9.81 8.17
C ASN A 5 23.12 -9.13 6.82
N ALA A 6 22.05 -8.32 6.79
CA ALA A 6 21.89 -7.37 5.70
C ALA A 6 22.72 -6.11 5.98
N GLN A 7 23.70 -5.81 5.13
CA GLN A 7 24.49 -4.59 5.21
C GLN A 7 24.01 -3.61 4.15
N VAL A 8 23.59 -2.41 4.58
CA VAL A 8 23.36 -1.30 3.66
C VAL A 8 24.69 -0.59 3.49
N ILE A 9 25.29 -0.70 2.31
CA ILE A 9 26.55 -0.05 1.96
C ILE A 9 26.20 1.15 1.07
N CYS A 10 26.41 2.36 1.57
CA CYS A 10 26.24 3.56 0.76
C CYS A 10 27.57 3.97 0.12
N GLU A 11 27.63 3.99 -1.21
CA GLU A 11 28.73 4.64 -1.93
C GLU A 11 28.32 6.07 -2.28
N PHE A 12 28.88 7.02 -1.54
CA PHE A 12 28.61 8.46 -1.71
C PHE A 12 29.27 8.97 -3.00
N GLY A 13 28.60 8.79 -4.13
CA GLY A 13 28.95 9.45 -5.38
C GLY A 13 28.03 10.64 -5.61
N ILE A 14 28.55 11.87 -5.51
CA ILE A 14 27.80 13.05 -5.97
C ILE A 14 27.71 12.97 -7.50
N ARG A 15 26.61 12.47 -8.04
CA ARG A 15 26.29 12.67 -9.46
C ARG A 15 25.57 14.00 -9.62
N PHE A 16 26.28 14.98 -10.19
CA PHE A 16 25.66 16.21 -10.68
C PHE A 16 24.81 15.87 -11.90
N VAL A 17 23.51 15.60 -11.69
CA VAL A 17 22.53 15.63 -12.77
C VAL A 17 22.13 17.10 -12.93
N GLY A 18 22.33 17.67 -14.12
CA GLY A 18 22.23 19.11 -14.36
C GLY A 18 20.97 19.76 -13.74
N GLY A 19 21.16 20.44 -12.61
CA GLY A 19 20.07 20.99 -11.80
C GLY A 19 20.31 20.96 -10.28
N GLY A 20 21.52 21.24 -9.80
CA GLY A 20 21.78 21.67 -8.40
C GLY A 20 21.47 20.71 -7.23
N GLY A 21 20.96 19.49 -7.47
CA GLY A 21 20.69 18.51 -6.41
C GLY A 21 21.73 17.38 -6.38
N ALA A 22 22.17 16.98 -5.18
CA ALA A 22 22.97 15.78 -4.98
C ALA A 22 22.07 14.54 -5.05
N VAL A 23 22.38 13.60 -5.94
CA VAL A 23 21.74 12.27 -5.98
C VAL A 23 22.60 11.29 -5.19
N TYR A 24 21.99 10.51 -4.30
CA TYR A 24 22.67 9.51 -3.49
C TYR A 24 22.36 8.12 -4.04
N SER A 25 23.41 7.34 -4.32
CA SER A 25 23.29 5.90 -4.57
C SER A 25 23.72 5.15 -3.32
N CYS A 26 22.77 4.55 -2.61
CA CYS A 26 23.12 3.51 -1.64
C CYS A 26 22.93 2.15 -2.28
N GLY A 27 23.58 1.10 -1.78
CA GLY A 27 23.35 -0.31 -2.08
C GLY A 27 22.88 -1.08 -0.84
N ILE A 28 21.83 -1.91 -0.88
CA ILE A 28 21.60 -2.93 0.17
C ILE A 28 22.33 -4.20 -0.27
N SER A 29 23.53 -4.42 0.24
CA SER A 29 24.20 -5.72 0.23
C SER A 29 23.66 -6.56 1.38
N ALA A 30 22.49 -7.17 1.20
CA ALA A 30 22.21 -8.39 1.94
C ALA A 30 23.33 -9.38 1.62
N ASN A 31 23.87 -10.15 2.58
CA ASN A 31 24.71 -11.32 2.28
C ASN A 31 23.90 -12.29 1.40
N ASN A 32 23.86 -11.97 0.11
CA ASN A 32 23.07 -12.60 -0.91
C ASN A 32 24.09 -12.89 -2.02
N PRO A 33 24.37 -14.17 -2.33
CA PRO A 33 25.27 -14.53 -3.41
C PRO A 33 24.84 -14.01 -4.80
N ASN A 34 23.69 -13.31 -4.89
CA ASN A 34 23.09 -12.78 -6.10
C ASN A 34 23.24 -11.25 -6.29
N GLY A 35 23.99 -10.53 -5.45
CA GLY A 35 24.37 -9.13 -5.73
C GLY A 35 23.23 -8.10 -5.68
N SER A 36 22.39 -8.15 -4.66
CA SER A 36 21.38 -7.12 -4.41
C SER A 36 22.04 -5.74 -4.22
N GLU A 37 21.57 -4.72 -4.93
CA GLU A 37 21.98 -3.33 -4.74
C GLU A 37 20.70 -2.47 -4.66
N ILE A 38 20.62 -1.55 -3.68
CA ILE A 38 19.83 -0.33 -3.92
C ILE A 38 20.58 0.37 -5.06
N THR A 39 19.86 0.92 -6.02
CA THR A 39 20.51 1.54 -7.19
C THR A 39 20.31 3.05 -7.20
N GLU A 40 19.31 3.57 -6.46
CA GLU A 40 19.03 5.01 -6.45
C GLU A 40 18.20 5.46 -5.23
N ILE A 41 18.67 6.48 -4.52
CA ILE A 41 17.87 7.24 -3.55
C ILE A 41 17.64 8.64 -4.14
N HIS A 42 16.40 8.95 -4.50
CA HIS A 42 16.01 10.31 -4.88
C HIS A 42 15.68 11.08 -3.60
N GLY A 43 16.72 11.50 -2.88
CA GLY A 43 16.62 12.36 -1.71
C GLY A 43 16.96 13.80 -2.04
N PHE A 44 16.16 14.78 -1.60
CA PHE A 44 16.66 16.14 -1.52
C PHE A 44 17.49 16.26 -0.24
N HIS A 45 18.78 16.50 -0.41
CA HIS A 45 19.66 16.87 0.69
C HIS A 45 19.95 18.36 0.59
N LEU A 46 19.69 19.08 1.68
CA LEU A 46 20.13 20.46 1.81
C LEU A 46 21.63 20.44 2.16
N GLU A 47 22.40 21.39 1.62
CA GLU A 47 23.85 21.46 1.86
C GLU A 47 24.13 21.65 3.37
N GLY A 48 24.97 20.79 3.96
CA GLY A 48 25.36 20.84 5.39
C GLY A 48 24.55 19.96 6.34
N TYR A 49 23.70 19.07 5.83
CA TYR A 49 22.89 18.15 6.62
C TYR A 49 23.50 16.72 6.66
N THR A 50 22.92 15.80 7.42
CA THR A 50 23.37 14.40 7.55
C THR A 50 22.46 13.42 6.78
N ASP A 51 22.83 12.14 6.67
CA ASP A 51 21.96 11.08 6.13
C ASP A 51 20.60 11.00 6.86
N ALA A 52 20.55 11.47 8.11
CA ALA A 52 19.31 11.54 8.86
C ALA A 52 18.32 12.55 8.24
N ASP A 53 18.76 13.51 7.44
CA ASP A 53 17.92 14.63 6.97
C ASP A 53 17.37 14.43 5.55
N VAL A 54 17.40 13.20 5.04
CA VAL A 54 16.91 12.89 3.69
C VAL A 54 15.38 13.02 3.64
N LEU A 55 14.92 14.10 3.00
CA LEU A 55 13.54 14.31 2.58
C LEU A 55 13.41 13.80 1.13
N GLY A 56 13.02 12.55 0.90
CA GLY A 56 12.78 12.10 -0.47
C GLY A 56 12.52 10.61 -0.64
N VAL A 57 12.18 10.26 -1.89
CA VAL A 57 11.72 8.94 -2.32
C VAL A 57 12.92 8.03 -2.58
N VAL A 58 13.07 6.99 -1.75
CA VAL A 58 14.05 5.93 -2.03
C VAL A 58 13.45 4.94 -3.02
N ARG A 59 14.12 4.64 -4.14
CA ARG A 59 13.71 3.59 -5.08
C ARG A 59 14.69 2.43 -5.03
N VAL A 60 14.24 1.31 -4.52
CA VAL A 60 15.06 0.09 -4.53
C VAL A 60 14.73 -0.70 -5.79
N ASN A 61 15.63 -0.75 -6.78
CA ASN A 61 15.53 -1.70 -7.91
C ASN A 61 16.51 -2.86 -7.71
N GLY A 62 16.02 -4.09 -7.83
CA GLY A 62 16.81 -5.31 -7.66
C GLY A 62 16.27 -6.20 -6.54
N SER A 63 16.65 -7.47 -6.52
CA SER A 63 16.02 -8.43 -5.60
C SER A 63 16.53 -8.29 -4.16
N LEU A 64 15.66 -7.91 -3.21
CA LEU A 64 15.97 -7.82 -1.77
C LEU A 64 15.85 -9.18 -1.03
N GLY A 65 15.53 -10.27 -1.73
CA GLY A 65 15.27 -11.56 -1.12
C GLY A 65 13.84 -11.65 -0.56
N THR A 66 13.68 -12.23 0.63
CA THR A 66 12.36 -12.59 1.20
C THR A 66 11.60 -11.39 1.79
N ALA A 67 12.26 -10.50 2.52
CA ALA A 67 11.61 -9.42 3.27
C ALA A 67 12.44 -8.13 3.22
N PHE A 68 11.78 -6.98 3.45
CA PHE A 68 12.46 -5.70 3.55
C PHE A 68 13.33 -5.63 4.83
N PRO A 69 14.60 -5.21 4.74
CA PRO A 69 15.54 -5.24 5.86
C PRO A 69 15.20 -4.20 6.95
N PRO A 70 15.01 -4.61 8.22
CA PRO A 70 14.66 -3.70 9.32
C PRO A 70 15.70 -2.60 9.60
N VAL A 71 16.97 -2.85 9.24
CA VAL A 71 18.08 -1.91 9.44
C VAL A 71 17.97 -0.65 8.58
N PHE A 72 17.17 -0.67 7.52
CA PHE A 72 17.04 0.46 6.60
C PHE A 72 16.57 1.73 7.33
N CYS A 73 15.52 1.64 8.14
CA CYS A 73 15.00 2.81 8.86
C CYS A 73 15.81 3.19 10.09
N GLN A 74 16.73 2.34 10.54
CA GLN A 74 17.76 2.77 11.50
C GLN A 74 18.80 3.67 10.83
N ARG A 75 19.09 3.43 9.54
CA ARG A 75 20.01 4.24 8.75
C ARG A 75 19.38 5.55 8.26
N PHE A 76 18.11 5.50 7.88
CA PHE A 76 17.35 6.63 7.36
C PHE A 76 16.14 6.95 8.27
N PRO A 77 16.38 7.42 9.52
CA PRO A 77 15.31 7.57 10.52
C PRO A 77 14.26 8.63 10.19
N ASN A 78 14.60 9.65 9.38
CA ASN A 78 13.63 10.67 8.96
C ASN A 78 13.12 10.49 7.53
N ILE A 79 13.27 9.30 6.95
CA ILE A 79 12.72 9.00 5.63
C ILE A 79 11.21 9.21 5.64
N GLN A 80 10.72 10.02 4.70
CA GLN A 80 9.30 10.37 4.61
C GLN A 80 8.57 9.57 3.53
N ALA A 81 9.25 9.22 2.44
CA ALA A 81 8.64 8.50 1.35
C ALA A 81 9.61 7.45 0.80
N PHE A 82 9.15 6.26 0.48
CA PHE A 82 9.95 5.34 -0.32
C PHE A 82 9.11 4.32 -1.09
N GLY A 83 9.73 3.80 -2.14
CA GLY A 83 9.19 2.81 -3.07
C GLY A 83 10.07 1.57 -3.13
N LEU A 84 9.47 0.40 -2.95
CA LEU A 84 10.08 -0.90 -3.20
C LEU A 84 9.42 -1.47 -4.44
N PHE A 85 10.07 -1.34 -5.60
CA PHE A 85 9.53 -1.80 -6.87
C PHE A 85 10.32 -2.98 -7.40
N ASN A 86 9.64 -4.08 -7.74
CA ASN A 86 10.27 -5.25 -8.34
C ASN A 86 11.48 -5.75 -7.53
N THR A 87 11.34 -5.73 -6.21
CA THR A 87 12.37 -6.18 -5.27
C THR A 87 12.27 -7.66 -4.93
N GLY A 88 11.23 -8.34 -5.40
CA GLY A 88 11.06 -9.78 -5.19
C GLY A 88 10.76 -10.18 -3.75
N ILE A 89 10.54 -9.22 -2.83
CA ILE A 89 10.09 -9.50 -1.47
C ILE A 89 8.76 -10.25 -1.50
N THR A 90 8.65 -11.21 -0.60
CA THR A 90 7.53 -12.15 -0.51
C THR A 90 6.70 -11.94 0.76
N GLU A 91 7.21 -11.18 1.73
CA GLU A 91 6.50 -10.92 2.99
C GLU A 91 6.79 -9.52 3.54
N ILE A 92 5.80 -8.99 4.27
CA ILE A 92 5.98 -7.84 5.17
C ILE A 92 5.90 -8.37 6.60
N THR A 93 6.99 -8.24 7.34
CA THR A 93 7.10 -8.72 8.73
C THR A 93 6.87 -7.59 9.73
N ASP A 94 6.63 -7.93 11.00
CA ASP A 94 6.57 -6.95 12.11
C ASP A 94 7.83 -6.06 12.18
N ALA A 95 8.98 -6.57 11.73
CA ALA A 95 10.24 -5.84 11.76
C ALA A 95 10.45 -4.95 10.52
N SER A 96 9.76 -5.21 9.40
CA SER A 96 10.03 -4.58 8.10
C SER A 96 9.99 -3.05 8.19
N PHE A 97 9.00 -2.47 8.86
CA PHE A 97 8.85 -1.01 8.95
C PHE A 97 8.94 -0.45 10.39
N SER A 98 9.40 -1.27 11.34
CA SER A 98 9.39 -0.98 12.78
C SER A 98 10.07 0.33 13.20
N GLY A 99 11.07 0.80 12.45
CA GLY A 99 11.78 2.06 12.71
C GLY A 99 11.38 3.22 11.79
N CYS A 100 10.49 2.99 10.82
CA CYS A 100 10.14 3.95 9.78
C CYS A 100 9.03 4.90 10.25
N ASN A 101 9.23 5.56 11.39
CA ASN A 101 8.17 6.29 12.08
C ASN A 101 7.79 7.61 11.37
N SER A 102 8.70 8.17 10.57
CA SER A 102 8.50 9.43 9.84
C SER A 102 7.87 9.26 8.46
N VAL A 103 7.61 8.02 8.02
CA VAL A 103 7.12 7.73 6.67
C VAL A 103 5.65 8.11 6.54
N ASN A 104 5.36 8.89 5.51
CA ASN A 104 4.02 9.29 5.09
C ASN A 104 3.57 8.60 3.79
N TYR A 105 4.50 8.15 2.95
CA TYR A 105 4.23 7.54 1.65
C TYR A 105 5.04 6.25 1.50
N LEU A 106 4.34 5.12 1.41
CA LEU A 106 4.95 3.81 1.24
C LEU A 106 4.36 3.14 0.01
N SER A 107 5.19 2.90 -1.00
CA SER A 107 4.81 2.10 -2.15
C SER A 107 5.65 0.83 -2.21
N ILE A 108 4.99 -0.30 -2.38
CA ILE A 108 5.57 -1.65 -2.44
C ILE A 108 4.97 -2.37 -3.66
N LEU A 109 4.71 -1.60 -4.72
CA LEU A 109 4.05 -2.13 -5.91
C LEU A 109 4.93 -3.15 -6.65
N THR A 110 4.29 -4.09 -7.35
CA THR A 110 4.97 -5.06 -8.22
C THR A 110 6.05 -5.84 -7.47
N ASN A 111 5.67 -6.52 -6.40
CA ASN A 111 6.52 -7.48 -5.70
C ASN A 111 5.89 -8.88 -5.73
N ARG A 112 6.28 -9.74 -4.80
CA ARG A 112 5.77 -11.12 -4.68
C ARG A 112 5.13 -11.34 -3.32
N ILE A 113 4.65 -10.27 -2.68
CA ILE A 113 4.17 -10.33 -1.30
C ILE A 113 2.93 -11.20 -1.23
N SER A 114 3.02 -12.30 -0.52
CA SER A 114 1.91 -13.22 -0.27
C SER A 114 1.44 -13.20 1.18
N SER A 115 2.21 -12.59 2.09
CA SER A 115 1.85 -12.46 3.51
C SER A 115 2.24 -11.11 4.10
N ILE A 116 1.40 -10.62 5.00
CA ILE A 116 1.66 -9.45 5.84
C ILE A 116 1.47 -9.91 7.28
N SER A 117 2.39 -9.55 8.17
CA SER A 117 2.25 -9.82 9.61
C SER A 117 1.25 -8.86 10.23
N GLN A 118 0.51 -9.30 11.24
CA GLN A 118 -0.56 -8.52 11.85
C GLN A 118 -0.10 -7.15 12.39
N ASN A 119 1.14 -7.04 12.88
CA ASN A 119 1.69 -5.80 13.44
C ASN A 119 2.66 -5.08 12.49
N ALA A 120 2.65 -5.42 11.20
CA ALA A 120 3.57 -4.88 10.19
C ALA A 120 3.63 -3.34 10.16
N PHE A 121 2.52 -2.66 10.48
CA PHE A 121 2.39 -1.20 10.39
C PHE A 121 2.13 -0.51 11.74
N VAL A 122 2.29 -1.22 12.88
CA VAL A 122 1.90 -0.72 14.20
C VAL A 122 2.59 0.60 14.60
N ASN A 123 3.83 0.81 14.12
CA ASN A 123 4.64 1.98 14.42
C ASN A 123 4.53 3.10 13.36
N ASN A 124 3.87 2.88 12.23
CA ASN A 124 3.91 3.79 11.07
C ASN A 124 2.70 4.73 11.01
N GLN A 125 2.35 5.34 12.14
CA GLN A 125 1.11 6.13 12.31
C GLN A 125 1.04 7.40 11.43
N ASN A 126 2.17 7.83 10.87
CA ASN A 126 2.26 8.97 9.96
C ASN A 126 1.92 8.61 8.50
N LEU A 127 1.70 7.33 8.18
CA LEU A 127 1.35 6.90 6.82
C LEU A 127 0.03 7.55 6.38
N THR A 128 0.10 8.19 5.22
CA THR A 128 -1.03 8.80 4.50
C THR A 128 -1.33 8.07 3.20
N TYR A 129 -0.35 7.33 2.67
CA TYR A 129 -0.47 6.56 1.44
C TYR A 129 0.25 5.22 1.57
N ILE A 130 -0.47 4.14 1.27
CA ILE A 130 0.08 2.80 1.09
C ILE A 130 -0.31 2.27 -0.28
N ASP A 131 0.67 1.77 -1.01
CA ASP A 131 0.48 1.08 -2.27
C ASP A 131 1.08 -0.33 -2.22
N LEU A 132 0.20 -1.32 -2.36
CA LEU A 132 0.49 -2.75 -2.38
C LEU A 132 0.04 -3.38 -3.71
N ASP A 133 -0.13 -2.57 -4.75
CA ASP A 133 -0.54 -3.00 -6.09
C ASP A 133 0.36 -4.12 -6.62
N SER A 134 -0.23 -5.09 -7.33
CA SER A 134 0.48 -6.10 -8.11
C SER A 134 1.40 -6.95 -7.22
N ASN A 135 0.81 -7.47 -6.15
CA ASN A 135 1.42 -8.45 -5.27
C ASN A 135 0.66 -9.79 -5.38
N GLN A 136 0.91 -10.70 -4.44
CA GLN A 136 0.34 -12.05 -4.42
C GLN A 136 -0.53 -12.26 -3.17
N LEU A 137 -1.12 -11.19 -2.64
CA LEU A 137 -1.97 -11.25 -1.45
C LEU A 137 -3.27 -11.99 -1.79
N THR A 138 -3.52 -13.08 -1.09
CA THR A 138 -4.80 -13.82 -1.17
C THR A 138 -5.74 -13.44 -0.02
N THR A 139 -5.21 -12.83 1.05
CA THR A 139 -5.94 -12.34 2.22
C THR A 139 -5.16 -11.23 2.91
N LEU A 140 -5.77 -10.60 3.92
CA LEU A 140 -5.14 -9.65 4.85
C LEU A 140 -5.30 -10.16 6.29
N PRO A 141 -4.36 -9.86 7.20
CA PRO A 141 -4.60 -10.03 8.63
C PRO A 141 -5.71 -9.09 9.10
N GLU A 142 -6.48 -9.53 10.09
CA GLU A 142 -7.46 -8.66 10.74
C GLU A 142 -6.75 -7.51 11.46
N ASN A 143 -7.29 -6.29 11.39
CA ASN A 143 -6.75 -5.09 12.03
C ASN A 143 -5.32 -4.71 11.59
N VAL A 144 -4.84 -5.20 10.44
CA VAL A 144 -3.47 -4.92 9.94
C VAL A 144 -3.17 -3.42 9.77
N PHE A 145 -4.21 -2.61 9.54
CA PHE A 145 -4.10 -1.16 9.40
C PHE A 145 -4.65 -0.36 10.60
N ALA A 146 -4.93 -1.01 11.73
CA ALA A 146 -5.66 -0.37 12.84
C ALA A 146 -4.97 0.84 13.47
N SER A 147 -3.65 0.94 13.39
CA SER A 147 -2.86 2.10 13.85
C SER A 147 -2.82 3.25 12.84
N LEU A 148 -3.31 3.07 11.62
CA LEU A 148 -3.11 3.99 10.50
C LEU A 148 -4.24 5.00 10.35
N GLY A 149 -4.54 5.70 11.45
CA GLY A 149 -5.64 6.67 11.52
C GLY A 149 -5.52 7.86 10.56
N ASN A 150 -4.32 8.14 10.02
CA ASN A 150 -4.06 9.20 9.05
C ASN A 150 -4.03 8.72 7.59
N LEU A 151 -4.23 7.42 7.35
CA LEU A 151 -4.13 6.86 6.00
C LEU A 151 -5.26 7.39 5.12
N ALA A 152 -4.90 8.14 4.08
CA ALA A 152 -5.84 8.76 3.16
C ALA A 152 -6.06 7.91 1.90
N THR A 153 -5.06 7.15 1.45
CA THR A 153 -5.14 6.28 0.27
C THR A 153 -4.54 4.91 0.55
N LEU A 154 -5.30 3.87 0.17
CA LEU A 154 -4.87 2.48 0.23
C LEU A 154 -5.08 1.84 -1.15
N ASP A 155 -3.98 1.40 -1.75
CA ASP A 155 -4.00 0.68 -3.02
C ASP A 155 -3.70 -0.81 -2.81
N LEU A 156 -4.69 -1.65 -3.12
CA LEU A 156 -4.65 -3.11 -2.99
C LEU A 156 -5.00 -3.81 -4.32
N ARG A 157 -5.03 -3.07 -5.43
CA ARG A 157 -5.42 -3.62 -6.73
C ARG A 157 -4.46 -4.70 -7.22
N ASN A 158 -4.91 -5.47 -8.21
CA ASN A 158 -4.11 -6.53 -8.85
C ASN A 158 -3.53 -7.54 -7.84
N ASN A 159 -4.24 -7.83 -6.75
CA ASN A 159 -3.91 -8.89 -5.81
C ASN A 159 -4.95 -10.01 -5.93
N PRO A 160 -4.56 -11.29 -5.96
CA PRO A 160 -5.49 -12.40 -6.15
C PRO A 160 -6.29 -12.73 -4.88
N PHE A 161 -7.02 -11.77 -4.31
CA PHE A 161 -7.77 -11.95 -3.07
C PHE A 161 -8.81 -13.07 -3.22
N GLU A 162 -8.73 -14.05 -2.32
CA GLU A 162 -9.77 -15.06 -2.11
C GLU A 162 -10.78 -14.57 -1.08
N ASN A 163 -10.31 -13.82 -0.07
CA ASN A 163 -11.13 -13.23 0.98
C ASN A 163 -10.43 -12.00 1.58
N ILE A 164 -11.21 -10.99 1.96
CA ILE A 164 -10.75 -9.87 2.80
C ILE A 164 -11.57 -9.92 4.10
N PRO A 165 -10.96 -10.08 5.28
CA PRO A 165 -11.71 -10.20 6.52
C PRO A 165 -12.48 -8.92 6.86
N ALA A 166 -13.57 -9.06 7.60
CA ALA A 166 -14.44 -7.94 8.00
C ALA A 166 -13.68 -6.79 8.65
N GLY A 167 -12.71 -7.10 9.51
CA GLY A 167 -11.88 -6.10 10.21
C GLY A 167 -10.60 -5.68 9.48
N ALA A 168 -10.42 -5.99 8.18
CA ALA A 168 -9.20 -5.64 7.46
C ALA A 168 -8.93 -4.12 7.46
N PHE A 169 -9.98 -3.32 7.33
CA PHE A 169 -9.92 -1.86 7.20
C PHE A 169 -10.25 -1.11 8.50
N ASN A 170 -10.26 -1.81 9.64
CA ASN A 170 -10.45 -1.17 10.94
C ASN A 170 -9.37 -0.11 11.19
N GLY A 171 -9.74 0.98 11.86
CA GLY A 171 -8.85 2.10 12.17
C GLY A 171 -8.62 3.10 11.04
N LEU A 172 -9.09 2.82 9.82
CA LEU A 172 -8.91 3.66 8.64
C LEU A 172 -9.91 4.84 8.56
N GLY A 173 -10.05 5.58 9.67
CA GLY A 173 -11.04 6.64 9.81
C GLY A 173 -10.82 7.83 8.84
N ALA A 174 -9.59 8.09 8.40
CA ALA A 174 -9.28 9.15 7.43
C ALA A 174 -9.24 8.68 5.96
N LEU A 175 -9.54 7.40 5.70
CA LEU A 175 -9.40 6.84 4.35
C LEU A 175 -10.38 7.50 3.38
N SER A 176 -9.82 8.11 2.34
CA SER A 176 -10.56 8.82 1.29
C SER A 176 -10.66 8.03 -0.01
N THR A 177 -9.64 7.22 -0.32
CA THR A 177 -9.54 6.48 -1.58
C THR A 177 -9.12 5.04 -1.33
N LEU A 178 -9.89 4.10 -1.87
CA LEU A 178 -9.60 2.67 -1.80
C LEU A 178 -9.64 2.04 -3.20
N PHE A 179 -8.54 1.39 -3.57
CA PHE A 179 -8.43 0.65 -4.83
C PHE A 179 -8.44 -0.86 -4.55
N LEU A 180 -9.44 -1.55 -5.12
CA LEU A 180 -9.66 -2.99 -5.00
C LEU A 180 -9.98 -3.63 -6.37
N GLN A 181 -9.74 -2.93 -7.48
CA GLN A 181 -9.96 -3.45 -8.83
C GLN A 181 -9.01 -4.59 -9.20
N ASN A 182 -9.42 -5.44 -10.15
CA ASN A 182 -8.61 -6.57 -10.64
C ASN A 182 -8.18 -7.55 -9.53
N SER A 183 -9.05 -7.79 -8.54
CA SER A 183 -8.69 -8.51 -7.32
C SER A 183 -9.48 -9.79 -7.06
N ARG A 184 -10.24 -10.28 -8.07
CA ARG A 184 -11.03 -11.52 -8.01
C ARG A 184 -12.14 -11.55 -6.94
N LEU A 185 -12.55 -10.39 -6.45
CA LEU A 185 -13.61 -10.29 -5.45
C LEU A 185 -14.95 -10.78 -6.02
N THR A 186 -15.65 -11.64 -5.30
CA THR A 186 -16.95 -12.22 -5.74
C THR A 186 -18.16 -11.59 -5.06
N ALA A 187 -17.95 -10.88 -3.95
CA ALA A 187 -18.99 -10.21 -3.17
C ALA A 187 -18.41 -9.00 -2.44
N ILE A 188 -19.30 -8.12 -1.99
CA ILE A 188 -18.97 -6.98 -1.14
C ILE A 188 -19.41 -7.30 0.29
N ASN A 189 -18.48 -7.21 1.25
CA ASN A 189 -18.80 -7.35 2.67
C ASN A 189 -19.10 -5.96 3.28
N PRO A 190 -20.32 -5.68 3.76
CA PRO A 190 -20.66 -4.42 4.43
C PRO A 190 -19.70 -4.01 5.55
N ALA A 191 -19.12 -4.98 6.25
CA ALA A 191 -18.24 -4.71 7.39
C ALA A 191 -16.92 -4.04 6.98
N TRP A 192 -16.48 -4.19 5.73
CA TRP A 192 -15.28 -3.52 5.20
C TRP A 192 -15.33 -2.01 5.38
N PHE A 193 -16.52 -1.42 5.27
CA PHE A 193 -16.69 0.03 5.21
C PHE A 193 -17.16 0.64 6.54
N ALA A 194 -17.43 -0.19 7.55
CA ALA A 194 -17.93 0.26 8.86
C ALA A 194 -16.96 1.22 9.56
N ALA A 195 -15.66 1.12 9.27
CA ALA A 195 -14.60 1.93 9.85
C ALA A 195 -14.01 2.98 8.88
N THR A 196 -14.61 3.17 7.69
CA THR A 196 -14.13 4.13 6.67
C THR A 196 -15.21 5.15 6.28
N PRO A 197 -15.79 5.92 7.23
CA PRO A 197 -16.91 6.83 6.96
C PRO A 197 -16.55 8.02 6.07
N ASN A 198 -15.26 8.31 5.88
CA ASN A 198 -14.76 9.42 5.07
C ASN A 198 -14.36 9.01 3.65
N LEU A 199 -14.72 7.80 3.22
CA LEU A 199 -14.39 7.31 1.88
C LEU A 199 -15.11 8.16 0.81
N ILE A 200 -14.34 8.68 -0.15
CA ILE A 200 -14.80 9.53 -1.27
C ILE A 200 -14.78 8.74 -2.57
N SER A 201 -13.78 7.89 -2.78
CA SER A 201 -13.62 7.11 -4.00
C SER A 201 -13.35 5.63 -3.70
N LEU A 202 -14.16 4.78 -4.31
CA LEU A 202 -14.07 3.32 -4.21
C LEU A 202 -14.03 2.71 -5.62
N TYR A 203 -12.94 2.00 -5.91
CA TYR A 203 -12.74 1.33 -7.20
C TYR A 203 -12.76 -0.18 -7.00
N LEU A 204 -13.77 -0.81 -7.59
CA LEU A 204 -14.07 -2.25 -7.55
C LEU A 204 -14.19 -2.87 -8.95
N TYR A 205 -13.82 -2.13 -10.00
CA TYR A 205 -13.96 -2.59 -11.38
C TYR A 205 -13.10 -3.83 -11.68
N ASN A 206 -13.46 -4.58 -12.72
CA ASN A 206 -12.77 -5.81 -13.13
C ASN A 206 -12.60 -6.83 -11.99
N ASN A 207 -13.68 -7.06 -11.24
CA ASN A 207 -13.76 -8.15 -10.27
C ASN A 207 -14.79 -9.19 -10.75
N ASN A 208 -15.16 -10.12 -9.89
CA ASN A 208 -16.14 -11.17 -10.16
C ASN A 208 -17.42 -10.97 -9.34
N ILE A 209 -17.72 -9.73 -8.93
CA ILE A 209 -18.83 -9.42 -8.02
C ILE A 209 -20.14 -9.70 -8.74
N SER A 210 -20.89 -10.69 -8.25
CA SER A 210 -22.23 -11.02 -8.80
C SER A 210 -23.36 -10.57 -7.90
N GLU A 211 -23.12 -10.46 -6.60
CA GLU A 211 -24.13 -10.14 -5.60
C GLU A 211 -23.61 -9.14 -4.57
N PHE A 212 -24.46 -8.18 -4.23
CA PHE A 212 -24.31 -7.28 -3.09
C PHE A 212 -25.70 -6.96 -2.53
N ASN A 213 -25.80 -6.82 -1.21
CA ASN A 213 -27.08 -6.57 -0.54
C ASN A 213 -27.28 -5.08 -0.22
N ALA A 214 -28.46 -4.73 0.29
CA ALA A 214 -28.81 -3.35 0.63
C ALA A 214 -27.88 -2.70 1.68
N ALA A 215 -27.09 -3.49 2.41
CA ALA A 215 -26.14 -3.00 3.40
C ALA A 215 -24.71 -2.85 2.85
N ALA A 216 -24.45 -3.23 1.58
CA ALA A 216 -23.11 -3.29 1.01
C ALA A 216 -22.32 -1.98 1.13
N PHE A 217 -23.01 -0.83 1.12
CA PHE A 217 -22.42 0.50 1.17
C PHE A 217 -22.94 1.35 2.35
N THR A 218 -23.55 0.71 3.35
CA THR A 218 -24.06 1.43 4.53
C THR A 218 -22.94 2.21 5.21
N GLY A 219 -23.19 3.50 5.47
CA GLY A 219 -22.24 4.39 6.15
C GLY A 219 -21.27 5.11 5.22
N LEU A 220 -21.30 4.85 3.91
CA LEU A 220 -20.49 5.54 2.90
C LEU A 220 -21.15 6.82 2.38
N SER A 221 -21.71 7.64 3.29
CA SER A 221 -22.49 8.82 2.91
C SER A 221 -21.68 9.89 2.19
N ASN A 222 -20.36 9.91 2.40
CA ASN A 222 -19.43 10.83 1.73
C ASN A 222 -18.93 10.33 0.36
N LEU A 223 -19.29 9.10 -0.05
CA LEU A 223 -18.77 8.51 -1.28
C LEU A 223 -19.32 9.27 -2.49
N GLN A 224 -18.40 9.73 -3.34
CA GLN A 224 -18.71 10.49 -4.55
C GLN A 224 -18.48 9.66 -5.81
N THR A 225 -17.52 8.74 -5.78
CA THR A 225 -17.14 7.90 -6.92
C THR A 225 -17.19 6.44 -6.54
N LEU A 226 -18.03 5.69 -7.25
CA LEU A 226 -18.11 4.23 -7.18
C LEU A 226 -17.95 3.66 -8.58
N ASP A 227 -16.86 2.92 -8.81
CA ASP A 227 -16.64 2.20 -10.06
C ASP A 227 -16.72 0.69 -9.84
N MET A 228 -17.74 0.07 -10.40
CA MET A 228 -18.00 -1.37 -10.36
C MET A 228 -18.10 -1.96 -11.77
N GLY A 229 -17.49 -1.30 -12.77
CA GLY A 229 -17.46 -1.79 -14.14
C GLY A 229 -16.79 -3.16 -14.29
N GLY A 230 -17.14 -3.96 -15.29
CA GLY A 230 -16.46 -5.24 -15.55
C GLY A 230 -16.65 -6.27 -14.44
N ASN A 231 -17.84 -6.36 -13.86
CA ASN A 231 -18.20 -7.33 -12.84
C ASN A 231 -19.27 -8.31 -13.36
N ASN A 232 -19.77 -9.19 -12.49
CA ASN A 232 -20.76 -10.21 -12.82
C ASN A 232 -22.19 -9.84 -12.36
N ILE A 233 -22.49 -8.54 -12.21
CA ILE A 233 -23.76 -8.08 -11.63
C ILE A 233 -24.87 -8.28 -12.66
N SER A 234 -25.91 -9.03 -12.30
CA SER A 234 -27.05 -9.31 -13.19
C SER A 234 -28.34 -8.60 -12.78
N GLY A 235 -28.34 -7.83 -11.69
CA GLY A 235 -29.54 -7.16 -11.21
C GLY A 235 -29.23 -6.10 -10.16
N ILE A 236 -29.94 -4.98 -10.27
CA ILE A 236 -30.01 -3.93 -9.26
C ILE A 236 -31.46 -3.71 -8.86
N ASN A 237 -31.68 -3.27 -7.63
CA ASN A 237 -32.99 -2.87 -7.13
C ASN A 237 -32.90 -1.52 -6.42
N GLU A 238 -34.05 -0.99 -6.01
CA GLU A 238 -34.16 0.31 -5.32
C GLU A 238 -33.30 0.44 -4.05
N ASN A 239 -32.89 -0.68 -3.44
CA ASN A 239 -32.08 -0.70 -2.23
C ASN A 239 -30.58 -0.96 -2.49
N SER A 240 -30.16 -1.18 -3.74
CA SER A 240 -28.77 -1.53 -4.08
C SER A 240 -27.75 -0.48 -3.62
N PHE A 241 -28.10 0.80 -3.65
CA PHE A 241 -27.18 1.92 -3.40
C PHE A 241 -27.58 2.76 -2.18
N VAL A 242 -28.29 2.16 -1.21
CA VAL A 242 -28.63 2.81 0.05
C VAL A 242 -27.36 3.18 0.82
N GLY A 243 -27.33 4.38 1.40
CA GLY A 243 -26.17 4.92 2.13
C GLY A 243 -25.17 5.71 1.28
N LEU A 244 -25.43 5.87 -0.02
CA LEU A 244 -24.58 6.62 -0.96
C LEU A 244 -25.17 8.01 -1.29
N GLU A 245 -25.46 8.83 -0.27
CA GLU A 245 -26.21 10.09 -0.45
C GLU A 245 -25.49 11.15 -1.30
N ASN A 246 -24.15 11.14 -1.33
CA ASN A 246 -23.34 12.10 -2.09
C ASN A 246 -22.75 11.52 -3.39
N LEU A 247 -23.23 10.38 -3.87
CA LEU A 247 -22.69 9.73 -5.06
C LEU A 247 -22.93 10.60 -6.30
N SER A 248 -21.85 10.97 -6.99
CA SER A 248 -21.88 11.80 -8.20
C SER A 248 -21.44 11.05 -9.45
N TYR A 249 -20.65 9.98 -9.28
CA TYR A 249 -20.21 9.10 -10.34
C TYR A 249 -20.45 7.64 -9.95
N LEU A 250 -21.21 6.94 -10.77
CA LEU A 250 -21.45 5.51 -10.69
C LEU A 250 -21.15 4.88 -12.04
N SER A 251 -20.18 3.96 -12.08
CA SER A 251 -19.93 3.14 -13.26
C SER A 251 -20.34 1.69 -13.00
N LEU A 252 -21.19 1.17 -13.89
CA LEU A 252 -21.65 -0.21 -13.92
C LEU A 252 -21.49 -0.82 -15.33
N ASN A 253 -20.65 -0.23 -16.18
CA ASN A 253 -20.38 -0.74 -17.52
C ASN A 253 -19.90 -2.20 -17.48
N ASP A 254 -20.08 -2.94 -18.57
CA ASP A 254 -19.55 -4.30 -18.71
C ASP A 254 -19.99 -5.25 -17.56
N ASN A 255 -21.26 -5.15 -17.17
CA ASN A 255 -21.98 -6.08 -16.29
C ASN A 255 -23.07 -6.85 -17.07
N PHE A 256 -23.84 -7.72 -16.40
CA PHE A 256 -24.80 -8.66 -17.02
C PHE A 256 -26.27 -8.27 -16.80
N PHE A 257 -26.60 -6.97 -16.84
CA PHE A 257 -27.98 -6.47 -16.70
C PHE A 257 -28.94 -6.96 -17.79
#